data_AF-A0A1A0H5M5-F1
#
_entry.id   AF-A0A1A0H5M5-F1
#
_cell.length_a   1.000
_cell.length_b   1.000
_cell.length_c   1.000
_cell.angle_alpha   90.00
_cell.angle_beta   90.00
_cell.angle_gamma   90.00
#
_symmetry.space_group_name_H-M   'P 1'
#
loop_
_entity.id
_entity.type
_entity.pdbx_description
1 polymer ?
#
loop_
_entity_poly.entity_id
_entity_poly.type
_entity_poly.pdbx_seq_one_letter_code
_entity_poly.pdbx_strand_id
1 'polypeptide(L)'
;MENENSVPEMLGTLRENGTTAASSSLLTPENCESSSRIRAFLRLSRIASDDTIRQHLNEINTTDCDRYFAEEIVPQWQARSEAILFCAEFARGLRTEAKSKESTINENYDLRVDPYALKNAHEILDNQYSRCVSVENWVANEANVESIVREQTAKVFSEKCYYKDWLKAFRSVTRNSKTL
;
A
#
# COMPACT_ATOMS: atom_id res chain seq x y z
N MET A 1 14.18 -57.21 -3.43
CA MET A 1 13.05 -57.17 -2.47
C MET A 1 13.64 -56.55 -1.21
N GLU A 2 13.35 -55.34 -0.78
CA GLU A 2 12.28 -54.35 -1.00
C GLU A 2 12.97 -52.96 -0.94
N ASN A 3 12.83 -52.10 -1.96
CA ASN A 3 11.95 -50.93 -2.02
C ASN A 3 11.64 -50.26 -0.67
N GLU A 4 12.13 -49.03 -0.46
CA GLU A 4 11.29 -47.89 -0.01
C GLU A 4 12.08 -46.57 -0.08
N ASN A 5 11.63 -45.72 -1.01
CA ASN A 5 11.87 -44.28 -1.02
C ASN A 5 11.27 -43.67 0.25
N SER A 6 12.06 -42.88 0.98
CA SER A 6 11.54 -41.93 1.95
C SER A 6 12.06 -40.53 1.63
N VAL A 7 11.21 -39.78 0.92
CA VAL A 7 11.31 -38.32 0.80
C VAL A 7 10.66 -37.74 2.06
N PRO A 8 11.33 -36.89 2.84
CA PRO A 8 10.65 -36.16 3.90
C PRO A 8 9.89 -34.99 3.28
N GLU A 9 8.58 -35.17 3.26
CA GLU A 9 7.56 -34.14 3.11
C GLU A 9 7.72 -33.12 4.25
N MET A 10 8.17 -31.90 3.93
CA MET A 10 8.12 -30.75 4.85
C MET A 10 7.45 -29.59 4.13
N LEU A 11 6.20 -29.81 3.72
CA LEU A 11 5.24 -28.73 3.55
C LEU A 11 4.91 -28.18 4.95
N GLY A 12 5.78 -27.31 5.44
CA GLY A 12 5.54 -26.49 6.62
C GLY A 12 4.49 -25.44 6.28
N THR A 13 3.28 -25.69 6.73
CA THR A 13 2.10 -24.82 6.70
C THR A 13 2.40 -23.46 7.34
N LEU A 14 2.89 -22.49 6.58
CA LEU A 14 2.74 -21.08 6.92
C LEU A 14 1.32 -20.64 6.55
N ARG A 15 0.37 -21.07 7.36
CA ARG A 15 -0.87 -20.31 7.54
C ARG A 15 -0.54 -19.23 8.56
N GLU A 16 0.19 -18.20 8.12
CA GLU A 16 0.32 -16.98 8.92
C GLU A 16 -1.10 -16.45 9.12
N ASN A 17 -1.52 -16.41 10.38
CA ASN A 17 -2.70 -15.68 10.81
C ASN A 17 -2.71 -14.32 10.12
N GLY A 18 -3.82 -14.01 9.46
CA GLY A 18 -4.00 -12.81 8.64
C GLY A 18 -3.37 -11.60 9.31
N THR A 19 -2.33 -11.08 8.69
CA THR A 19 -1.60 -9.90 9.15
C THR A 19 -2.57 -8.72 9.08
N THR A 20 -3.16 -8.36 10.22
CA THR A 20 -4.24 -7.36 10.33
C THR A 20 -3.73 -5.92 10.20
N ALA A 21 -2.42 -5.71 10.21
CA ALA A 21 -1.76 -4.41 10.06
C ALA A 21 -0.50 -4.55 9.20
N ALA A 22 -0.09 -3.49 8.51
CA ALA A 22 1.18 -3.49 7.80
C ALA A 22 2.34 -3.60 8.81
N SER A 23 3.31 -4.49 8.59
CA SER A 23 4.40 -4.68 9.56
C SER A 23 5.27 -3.43 9.67
N SER A 24 5.80 -3.14 10.86
CA SER A 24 6.74 -2.02 11.06
C SER A 24 8.01 -2.14 10.20
N SER A 25 8.41 -3.35 9.85
CA SER A 25 9.50 -3.63 8.90
C SER A 25 9.18 -3.28 7.45
N LEU A 26 7.89 -3.18 7.11
CA LEU A 26 7.42 -2.79 5.78
C LEU A 26 7.31 -1.27 5.66
N LEU A 27 6.80 -0.60 6.70
CA LEU A 27 6.55 0.84 6.73
C LEU A 27 7.83 1.64 7.05
N THR A 28 8.74 1.71 6.08
CA THR A 28 9.97 2.52 6.20
C THR A 28 10.15 3.48 5.03
N PRO A 29 10.80 4.64 5.22
CA PRO A 29 11.12 5.58 4.15
C PRO A 29 11.81 4.94 2.94
N GLU A 30 12.77 4.03 3.19
CA GLU A 30 13.55 3.34 2.16
C GLU A 30 12.66 2.44 1.28
N ASN A 31 11.62 1.85 1.89
CA ASN A 31 10.65 1.04 1.18
C ASN A 31 9.68 1.89 0.34
N CYS A 32 9.39 3.11 0.75
CA CYS A 32 8.60 4.06 -0.05
C CYS A 32 9.41 4.60 -1.24
N GLU A 33 10.70 4.88 -1.05
CA GLU A 33 11.58 5.33 -2.13
C GLU A 33 11.82 4.24 -3.18
N SER A 34 12.12 3.01 -2.75
CA SER A 34 12.34 1.89 -3.67
C SER A 34 11.05 1.32 -4.27
N SER A 35 9.91 1.50 -3.60
CA SER A 35 8.55 0.98 -3.91
C SER A 35 8.41 -0.54 -3.97
N SER A 36 9.50 -1.30 -4.13
CA SER A 36 9.49 -2.73 -4.48
C SER A 36 8.80 -3.59 -3.43
N ARG A 37 9.16 -3.41 -2.15
CA ARG A 37 8.57 -4.17 -1.03
C ARG A 37 7.10 -3.83 -0.82
N ILE A 38 6.75 -2.53 -0.84
CA ILE A 38 5.37 -2.08 -0.70
C ILE A 38 4.50 -2.65 -1.83
N ARG A 39 4.95 -2.54 -3.08
CA ARG A 39 4.22 -3.07 -4.23
C ARG A 39 4.09 -4.60 -4.21
N ALA A 40 5.12 -5.31 -3.75
CA ALA A 40 5.05 -6.75 -3.56
C ALA A 40 4.00 -7.13 -2.49
N PHE A 41 3.98 -6.41 -1.36
CA PHE A 41 2.95 -6.57 -0.34
C PHE A 41 1.54 -6.30 -0.88
N LEU A 42 1.32 -5.17 -1.57
CA LEU A 42 0.03 -4.81 -2.16
C LEU A 42 -0.45 -5.88 -3.14
N ARG A 43 0.44 -6.39 -4.00
CA ARG A 43 0.13 -7.47 -4.94
C ARG A 43 -0.28 -8.75 -4.22
N LEU A 44 0.51 -9.20 -3.23
CA LEU A 44 0.22 -10.43 -2.51
C LEU A 44 -1.07 -10.35 -1.69
N SER A 45 -1.32 -9.20 -1.05
CA SER A 45 -2.56 -8.97 -0.31
C SER A 45 -3.79 -8.99 -1.22
N ARG A 46 -3.72 -8.40 -2.43
CA ARG A 46 -4.81 -8.47 -3.44
C ARG A 46 -5.06 -9.90 -3.91
N ILE A 47 -4.01 -10.68 -4.16
CA ILE A 47 -4.13 -12.10 -4.53
C ILE A 47 -4.82 -12.90 -3.42
N ALA A 48 -4.47 -12.64 -2.16
CA ALA A 48 -5.00 -13.36 -1.02
C ALA A 48 -6.45 -13.00 -0.66
N SER A 49 -6.98 -11.87 -1.13
CA SER A 49 -8.31 -11.36 -0.72
C SER A 49 -9.24 -11.07 -1.89
N ASP A 50 -8.84 -10.20 -2.82
CA ASP A 50 -9.71 -9.68 -3.87
C ASP A 50 -9.71 -10.57 -5.14
N ASP A 51 -8.56 -11.11 -5.55
CA ASP A 51 -8.48 -11.89 -6.81
C ASP A 51 -9.24 -13.23 -6.71
N THR A 52 -9.27 -13.83 -5.52
CA THR A 52 -9.95 -15.09 -5.22
C THR A 52 -11.37 -14.88 -4.68
N ILE A 53 -11.85 -13.64 -4.58
CA ILE A 53 -13.11 -13.31 -3.90
C ILE A 53 -14.31 -14.09 -4.44
N ARG A 54 -14.40 -14.25 -5.76
CA ARG A 54 -15.50 -14.99 -6.40
C ARG A 54 -15.51 -16.46 -6.01
N GLN A 55 -14.33 -17.06 -5.85
CA GLN A 55 -14.20 -18.48 -5.48
C GLN A 55 -14.64 -18.66 -4.03
N HIS A 56 -14.10 -17.86 -3.10
CA HIS A 56 -14.49 -17.92 -1.70
C HIS A 56 -15.97 -17.63 -1.47
N LEU A 57 -16.55 -16.64 -2.15
CA LEU A 57 -17.97 -16.34 -2.01
C LEU A 57 -18.90 -17.43 -2.56
N ASN A 58 -18.42 -18.34 -3.42
CA ASN A 58 -19.20 -19.51 -3.83
C ASN A 58 -19.17 -20.64 -2.79
N GLU A 59 -18.22 -20.62 -1.85
CA GLU A 59 -18.04 -21.66 -0.82
C GLU A 59 -18.81 -21.34 0.47
N ILE A 60 -19.21 -20.08 0.67
CA ILE A 60 -19.91 -19.63 1.87
C ILE A 60 -21.40 -19.42 1.64
N ASN A 61 -22.20 -19.47 2.72
CA ASN A 61 -23.60 -19.09 2.66
C ASN A 61 -23.76 -17.57 2.59
N THR A 62 -24.84 -17.10 1.97
CA THR A 62 -25.13 -15.66 1.84
C THR A 62 -25.29 -14.93 3.18
N THR A 63 -25.66 -15.66 4.24
CA THR A 63 -25.76 -15.14 5.62
C THR A 63 -24.41 -14.88 6.27
N ASP A 64 -23.34 -15.54 5.80
CA ASP A 64 -21.98 -15.39 6.32
C ASP A 64 -21.20 -14.24 5.67
N CYS A 65 -21.77 -13.60 4.65
CA CYS A 65 -21.08 -12.54 3.90
C CYS A 65 -20.62 -11.36 4.76
N ASP A 66 -21.43 -10.95 5.74
CA ASP A 66 -21.05 -9.83 6.63
C ASP A 66 -19.87 -10.18 7.53
N ARG A 67 -19.86 -11.40 8.05
CA ARG A 67 -18.77 -11.91 8.89
C ARG A 67 -17.49 -12.02 8.06
N TYR A 68 -17.56 -12.65 6.89
CA TYR A 68 -16.42 -12.77 5.99
C TYR A 68 -15.87 -11.40 5.57
N PHE A 69 -16.74 -10.43 5.25
CA PHE A 69 -16.30 -9.08 4.92
C PHE A 69 -15.56 -8.41 6.09
N ALA A 70 -16.11 -8.50 7.31
CA ALA A 70 -15.52 -7.88 8.48
C ALA A 70 -14.21 -8.55 8.95
N GLU A 71 -14.13 -9.87 8.89
CA GLU A 71 -13.01 -10.66 9.41
C GLU A 71 -11.87 -10.79 8.40
N GLU A 72 -12.16 -10.90 7.09
CA GLU A 72 -11.14 -11.21 6.08
C GLU A 72 -10.82 -9.99 5.19
N ILE A 73 -11.84 -9.30 4.67
CA ILE A 73 -11.63 -8.24 3.65
C ILE A 73 -11.22 -6.92 4.28
N VAL A 74 -11.94 -6.47 5.31
CA VAL A 74 -11.66 -5.20 6.00
C VAL A 74 -10.21 -5.08 6.49
N PRO A 75 -9.63 -6.05 7.22
CA PRO A 75 -8.24 -5.93 7.70
C PRO A 75 -7.23 -5.87 6.54
N GLN A 76 -7.43 -6.65 5.48
CA GLN A 76 -6.56 -6.61 4.30
C GLN A 76 -6.60 -5.23 3.63
N TRP A 77 -7.81 -4.68 3.43
CA TRP A 77 -7.99 -3.35 2.87
C TRP A 77 -7.39 -2.25 3.76
N GLN A 78 -7.46 -2.42 5.08
CA GLN A 78 -6.88 -1.50 6.05
C GLN A 78 -5.36 -1.54 5.99
N ALA A 79 -4.73 -2.72 6.03
CA ALA A 79 -3.28 -2.86 5.96
C ALA A 79 -2.71 -2.29 4.64
N ARG A 80 -3.39 -2.50 3.50
CA ARG A 80 -3.02 -1.86 2.24
C ARG A 80 -3.19 -0.35 2.26
N SER A 81 -4.25 0.15 2.89
CA SER A 81 -4.47 1.60 3.02
C SER A 81 -3.41 2.27 3.88
N GLU A 82 -2.99 1.62 4.96
CA GLU A 82 -1.95 2.11 5.86
C GLU A 82 -0.62 2.27 5.12
N ALA A 83 -0.22 1.25 4.34
CA ALA A 83 1.00 1.32 3.54
C ALA A 83 0.99 2.46 2.50
N ILE A 84 -0.13 2.65 1.80
CA ILE A 84 -0.28 3.73 0.81
C ILE A 84 -0.27 5.10 1.50
N LEU A 85 -0.98 5.25 2.62
CA LEU A 85 -1.06 6.50 3.38
C LEU A 85 0.30 6.88 3.97
N PHE A 86 1.02 5.92 4.54
CA PHE A 86 2.36 6.14 5.07
C PHE A 86 3.30 6.71 4.00
N CYS A 87 3.32 6.09 2.80
CA CYS A 87 4.16 6.61 1.71
C CYS A 87 3.65 7.94 1.13
N ALA A 88 2.35 8.21 1.19
CA ALA A 88 1.80 9.52 0.83
C ALA A 88 2.25 10.62 1.80
N GLU A 89 2.26 10.34 3.11
CA GLU A 89 2.75 11.27 4.13
C GLU A 89 4.26 11.49 4.01
N PHE A 90 5.02 10.43 3.78
CA PHE A 90 6.45 10.51 3.50
C PHE A 90 6.74 11.39 2.27
N ALA A 91 6.02 11.19 1.16
CA ALA A 91 6.17 12.02 -0.03
C ALA A 91 5.88 13.50 0.24
N ARG A 92 4.87 13.80 1.07
CA ARG A 92 4.59 15.18 1.51
C ARG A 92 5.75 15.75 2.33
N GLY A 93 6.35 14.95 3.22
CA GLY A 93 7.57 15.32 3.96
C GLY A 93 8.71 15.72 3.03
N LEU A 94 9.05 14.85 2.06
CA LEU A 94 10.08 15.13 1.04
C LEU A 94 9.80 16.43 0.28
N ARG A 95 8.54 16.68 -0.08
CA ARG A 95 8.15 17.91 -0.78
C ARG A 95 8.37 19.15 0.08
N THR A 96 8.11 19.08 1.38
CA THR A 96 8.36 20.21 2.29
C THR A 96 9.85 20.49 2.47
N GLU A 97 10.69 19.45 2.51
CA GLU A 97 12.14 19.57 2.59
C GLU A 97 12.76 20.15 1.30
N ALA A 98 12.26 19.75 0.13
CA ALA A 98 12.71 20.31 -1.14
C ALA A 98 12.39 21.81 -1.23
N LYS A 99 11.18 22.20 -0.80
CA LYS A 99 10.75 23.61 -0.77
C LYS A 99 11.55 24.47 0.20
N SER A 100 11.89 23.95 1.39
CA SER A 100 12.70 24.71 2.35
C SER A 100 14.10 24.98 1.78
N LYS A 101 14.71 24.01 1.10
CA LYS A 101 16.00 24.20 0.44
C LYS A 101 15.93 25.12 -0.78
N GLU A 102 14.86 25.06 -1.58
CA GLU A 102 14.62 26.03 -2.66
C GLU A 102 14.67 27.47 -2.15
N SER A 103 14.08 27.73 -0.98
CA SER A 103 14.13 29.08 -0.39
C SER A 103 15.56 29.53 -0.05
N THR A 104 16.43 28.61 0.37
CA THR A 104 17.86 28.91 0.62
C THR A 104 18.66 29.13 -0.66
N ILE A 105 18.23 28.55 -1.80
CA ILE A 105 18.90 28.77 -3.11
C ILE A 105 18.68 30.20 -3.60
N ASN A 106 17.57 30.83 -3.20
CA ASN A 106 17.32 32.24 -3.49
C ASN A 106 18.19 33.18 -2.64
N GLU A 107 18.99 32.64 -1.69
CA GLU A 107 20.00 33.41 -0.95
C GLU A 107 21.29 33.53 -1.79
N ASN A 108 21.42 34.71 -2.41
CA ASN A 108 22.59 35.34 -3.02
C ASN A 108 23.92 34.54 -3.02
N TYR A 109 24.16 33.75 -4.07
CA TYR A 109 25.47 33.15 -4.36
C TYR A 109 26.47 34.21 -4.89
N ASP A 110 27.64 34.33 -4.26
CA ASP A 110 28.76 35.13 -4.82
C ASP A 110 29.48 34.33 -5.92
N LEU A 111 29.06 34.55 -7.17
CA LEU A 111 29.62 33.90 -8.36
C LEU A 111 31.10 34.23 -8.61
N ARG A 112 31.66 35.24 -7.92
CA ARG A 112 33.09 35.56 -7.99
C ARG A 112 33.94 34.60 -7.15
N VAL A 113 33.37 34.02 -6.10
CA VAL A 113 34.02 33.02 -5.25
C VAL A 113 33.89 31.63 -5.86
N ASP A 114 32.71 31.28 -6.37
CA ASP A 114 32.46 30.01 -7.07
C ASP A 114 31.50 30.21 -8.27
N PRO A 115 32.03 30.18 -9.51
CA PRO A 115 31.22 30.27 -10.73
C PRO A 115 30.17 29.17 -10.91
N TYR A 116 30.30 28.02 -10.24
CA TYR A 116 29.42 26.86 -10.38
C TYR A 116 28.39 26.72 -9.26
N ALA A 117 28.44 27.55 -8.23
CA ALA A 117 27.60 27.41 -7.03
C ALA A 117 26.10 27.35 -7.34
N LEU A 118 25.60 28.25 -8.20
CA LEU A 118 24.18 28.28 -8.60
C LEU A 118 23.75 27.02 -9.36
N LYS A 119 24.61 26.52 -10.27
CA LYS A 119 24.31 25.31 -11.04
C LYS A 119 24.22 24.09 -10.12
N ASN A 120 25.19 23.93 -9.23
CA ASN A 120 25.22 22.82 -8.28
C ASN A 120 24.00 22.86 -7.35
N ALA A 121 23.57 24.05 -6.92
CA ALA A 121 22.38 24.25 -6.12
C ALA A 121 21.10 23.80 -6.86
N HIS A 122 20.93 24.22 -8.12
CA HIS A 122 19.81 23.78 -8.95
C HIS A 122 19.82 22.26 -9.17
N GLU A 123 20.99 21.66 -9.44
CA GLU A 123 21.10 20.21 -9.63
C GLU A 123 20.69 19.43 -8.36
N ILE A 124 21.10 19.91 -7.18
CA ILE A 124 20.67 19.31 -5.91
C ILE A 124 19.16 19.41 -5.73
N LEU A 125 18.56 20.54 -6.11
CA LEU A 125 17.12 20.76 -6.01
C LEU A 125 16.34 19.86 -6.98
N ASP A 126 16.77 19.79 -8.24
CA ASP A 126 16.17 18.95 -9.28
C ASP A 126 16.19 17.48 -8.89
N ASN A 127 17.31 17.01 -8.33
CA ASN A 127 17.45 15.64 -7.83
C ASN A 127 16.48 15.33 -6.68
N GLN A 128 16.26 16.29 -5.76
CA GLN A 128 15.31 16.12 -4.67
C GLN A 128 13.86 16.10 -5.16
N TYR A 129 13.51 17.00 -6.07
CA TYR A 129 12.18 17.01 -6.69
C TYR A 129 11.91 15.74 -7.50
N SER A 130 12.90 15.24 -8.25
CA SER A 130 12.79 13.98 -9.00
C SER A 130 12.48 12.79 -8.08
N ARG A 131 13.17 12.69 -6.93
CA ARG A 131 12.89 11.67 -5.89
C ARG A 131 11.50 11.81 -5.30
N CYS A 132 11.06 13.03 -4.99
CA CYS A 132 9.71 13.29 -4.49
C CYS A 132 8.63 12.88 -5.50
N VAL A 133 8.77 13.33 -6.75
CA VAL A 133 7.79 13.11 -7.82
C VAL A 133 7.67 11.62 -8.15
N SER A 134 8.78 10.86 -8.13
CA SER A 134 8.71 9.42 -8.37
C SER A 134 7.86 8.71 -7.32
N VAL A 135 8.00 9.10 -6.04
CA VAL A 135 7.19 8.57 -4.93
C VAL A 135 5.73 8.97 -5.07
N GLU A 136 5.45 10.25 -5.28
CA GLU A 136 4.08 10.76 -5.47
C GLU A 136 3.36 10.03 -6.61
N ASN A 137 4.03 9.84 -7.76
CA ASN A 137 3.46 9.19 -8.92
C ASN A 137 3.08 7.73 -8.65
N TRP A 138 3.96 6.94 -8.03
CA TRP A 138 3.63 5.54 -7.78
C TRP A 138 2.56 5.40 -6.69
N VAL A 139 2.59 6.24 -5.65
CA VAL A 139 1.59 6.24 -4.58
C VAL A 139 0.22 6.60 -5.15
N ALA A 140 0.13 7.61 -6.02
CA ALA A 140 -1.11 8.00 -6.69
C ALA A 140 -1.66 6.87 -7.57
N ASN A 141 -0.78 6.17 -8.29
CA ASN A 141 -1.17 5.01 -9.10
C ASN A 141 -1.71 3.87 -8.22
N GLU A 142 -1.03 3.51 -7.13
CA GLU A 142 -1.51 2.48 -6.22
C GLU A 142 -2.82 2.87 -5.53
N ALA A 143 -3.00 4.16 -5.18
CA ALA A 143 -4.26 4.66 -4.64
C ALA A 143 -5.41 4.53 -5.65
N ASN A 144 -5.15 4.81 -6.93
CA ASN A 144 -6.14 4.63 -8.00
C ASN A 144 -6.47 3.14 -8.20
N VAL A 145 -5.45 2.28 -8.30
CA VAL A 145 -5.65 0.82 -8.39
C VAL A 145 -6.47 0.33 -7.21
N GLU A 146 -6.18 0.80 -6.01
CA GLU A 146 -6.89 0.37 -4.82
C GLU A 146 -8.35 0.82 -4.80
N SER A 147 -8.66 1.98 -5.39
CA SER A 147 -10.04 2.41 -5.58
C SER A 147 -10.83 1.48 -6.52
N ILE A 148 -10.18 1.04 -7.61
CA ILE A 148 -10.76 0.12 -8.60
C ILE A 148 -10.97 -1.26 -7.98
N VAL A 149 -9.96 -1.80 -7.29
CA VAL A 149 -10.04 -3.12 -6.63
C VAL A 149 -11.20 -3.13 -5.63
N ARG A 150 -11.34 -2.10 -4.80
CA ARG A 150 -12.44 -2.00 -3.82
C ARG A 150 -13.81 -1.95 -4.49
N GLU A 151 -13.96 -1.20 -5.57
CA GLU A 151 -15.21 -1.12 -6.31
C GLU A 151 -15.57 -2.46 -6.95
N GLN A 152 -14.59 -3.14 -7.56
CA GLN A 152 -14.79 -4.45 -8.17
C GLN A 152 -15.19 -5.50 -7.13
N THR A 153 -14.46 -5.58 -6.01
CA THR A 153 -14.80 -6.48 -4.91
C THR A 153 -16.19 -6.18 -4.35
N ALA A 154 -16.53 -4.91 -4.11
CA ALA A 154 -17.86 -4.52 -3.65
C ALA A 154 -18.97 -4.92 -4.64
N LYS A 155 -18.71 -4.82 -5.95
CA LYS A 155 -19.62 -5.31 -6.99
C LYS A 155 -19.81 -6.82 -6.89
N VAL A 156 -18.74 -7.61 -6.73
CA VAL A 156 -18.86 -9.06 -6.57
C VAL A 156 -19.68 -9.42 -5.34
N PHE A 157 -19.45 -8.75 -4.21
CA PHE A 157 -20.26 -8.94 -3.01
C PHE A 157 -21.75 -8.66 -3.28
N SER A 158 -22.08 -7.60 -4.02
CA SER A 158 -23.47 -7.30 -4.38
C SER A 158 -24.09 -8.36 -5.31
N GLU A 159 -23.31 -9.02 -6.17
CA GLU A 159 -23.76 -10.07 -7.08
C GLU A 159 -24.01 -11.40 -6.36
N LYS A 160 -23.16 -11.78 -5.40
CA LYS A 160 -23.17 -13.11 -4.77
C LYS A 160 -23.91 -13.14 -3.44
N CYS A 161 -23.87 -12.05 -2.69
CA CYS A 161 -24.54 -11.94 -1.41
C CYS A 161 -25.90 -11.26 -1.63
N TYR A 162 -26.08 -10.07 -1.05
CA TYR A 162 -27.25 -9.24 -1.18
C TYR A 162 -26.83 -7.80 -1.45
N TYR A 163 -27.76 -7.00 -1.98
CA TYR A 163 -27.49 -5.61 -2.28
C TYR A 163 -27.25 -4.82 -0.97
N LYS A 164 -26.02 -4.33 -0.82
CA LYS A 164 -25.57 -3.49 0.28
C LYS A 164 -24.46 -2.58 -0.24
N ASP A 165 -24.39 -1.36 0.28
CA ASP A 165 -23.26 -0.46 0.00
C ASP A 165 -22.05 -0.89 0.86
N TRP A 166 -21.30 -1.88 0.35
CA TRP A 166 -20.10 -2.43 1.00
C TRP A 166 -18.99 -1.38 1.15
N LEU A 167 -18.91 -0.40 0.25
CA LEU A 167 -17.96 0.72 0.36
C LEU A 167 -18.30 1.65 1.52
N LYS A 168 -19.60 1.95 1.72
CA LYS A 168 -20.05 2.72 2.90
C LYS A 168 -19.84 1.93 4.20
N ALA A 169 -20.07 0.62 4.18
CA ALA A 169 -19.77 -0.25 5.31
C ALA A 169 -18.29 -0.15 5.70
N PHE A 170 -17.37 -0.28 4.74
CA PHE A 170 -15.93 -0.09 4.99
C PHE A 170 -15.58 1.29 5.56
N ARG A 171 -16.14 2.37 4.99
CA ARG A 171 -15.93 3.74 5.50
C ARG A 171 -16.43 3.93 6.94
N SER A 172 -17.50 3.23 7.31
CA SER A 172 -18.02 3.28 8.68
C SER A 172 -17.09 2.57 9.68
N VAL A 173 -16.55 1.41 9.29
CA VAL A 173 -15.61 0.64 10.14
C VAL A 173 -14.32 1.43 10.35
N THR A 174 -13.75 1.99 9.28
CA THR A 174 -12.52 2.80 9.35
C THR A 174 -12.67 4.11 10.12
N ARG A 175 -13.89 4.67 10.20
CA ARG A 175 -14.18 5.82 11.06
C ARG A 175 -14.17 5.41 12.53
N ASN A 176 -14.83 4.29 12.84
CA ASN A 176 -14.95 3.83 14.22
C ASN A 176 -13.60 3.39 14.81
N SER A 177 -12.72 2.78 14.01
CA SER A 177 -11.38 2.39 14.46
C SER A 177 -10.46 3.57 14.81
N LYS A 178 -10.71 4.77 14.28
CA LYS A 178 -9.97 6.00 14.66
C LYS A 178 -10.45 6.64 15.97
N THR A 179 -11.53 6.13 16.56
CA THR A 179 -12.18 6.72 17.75
C THR A 179 -11.88 5.95 19.03
N LEU A 180 -11.05 4.90 18.95
CA LEU A 180 -10.54 4.09 20.05
C LEU A 180 -9.06 4.38 20.28
#